data_AF-A0A5K1K2L1-F1
#
_entry.id   AF-A0A5K1K2L1-F1
#
_cell.length_a   1.000
_cell.length_b   1.000
_cell.length_c   1.000
_cell.angle_alpha   90.00
_cell.angle_beta   90.00
_cell.angle_gamma   90.00
#
_symmetry.space_group_name_H-M   'P 1'
#
loop_
_entity.id
_entity.type
_entity.pdbx_description
1 polymer ?
#
loop_
_entity_poly.entity_id
_entity_poly.type
_entity_poly.pdbx_seq_one_letter_code
_entity_poly.pdbx_strand_id
1 'polypeptide(L)'
;MSRSDKVFFRAGYVISLDAWERYLSHGHGIRLETNDVPDSEESCDEDDKEEEQENDEPSTPEADKPLLAKQRSISDRVSDYRGNFRGLYRQASPEVRARLVLPHTFARIIEDAELGGTYHEWNLFIPTSWSGASMRKKGQGDVDRTRIQAFIDEANGLIKDAARREAAGFKLQEPDFAFARFPDWAITRPLLSDKELSNLIHAGPDSMRLWGISPREFLHPYMS
;
A
#
# COMPACT_ATOMS: atom_id res chain seq x y z
N MET A 1 24.76 -26.53 -7.45
CA MET A 1 25.36 -25.25 -7.00
C MET A 1 24.37 -24.57 -6.06
N SER A 2 24.64 -24.59 -4.76
CA SER A 2 23.78 -23.95 -3.75
C SER A 2 23.98 -22.43 -3.81
N ARG A 3 23.01 -21.71 -4.40
CA ARG A 3 22.87 -20.28 -4.14
C ARG A 3 22.34 -20.18 -2.72
N SER A 4 23.10 -19.59 -1.82
CA SER A 4 22.55 -19.14 -0.54
C SER A 4 21.32 -18.29 -0.84
N ASP A 5 20.13 -18.72 -0.42
CA ASP A 5 18.90 -17.93 -0.51
C ASP A 5 19.04 -16.70 0.38
N LYS A 6 19.67 -15.66 -0.17
CA LYS A 6 19.79 -14.37 0.50
C LYS A 6 18.40 -13.77 0.50
N VAL A 7 17.73 -13.82 1.65
CA VAL A 7 16.49 -13.09 1.88
C VAL A 7 16.79 -11.60 1.72
N PHE A 8 16.21 -10.98 0.70
CA PHE A 8 16.30 -9.54 0.45
C PHE A 8 15.24 -8.81 1.27
N PHE A 9 15.57 -7.62 1.74
CA PHE A 9 14.66 -6.80 2.53
C PHE A 9 14.45 -5.44 1.87
N ARG A 10 13.22 -4.94 1.91
CA ARG A 10 12.91 -3.54 1.62
C ARG A 10 12.73 -2.76 2.90
N ALA A 11 13.23 -1.53 2.86
CA ALA A 11 12.99 -0.54 3.90
C ALA A 11 12.14 0.60 3.34
N GLY A 12 11.36 1.22 4.22
CA GLY A 12 10.36 2.20 3.83
C GLY A 12 9.48 2.59 5.00
N TYR A 13 8.32 3.14 4.70
CA TYR A 13 7.41 3.63 5.72
C TYR A 13 6.04 2.98 5.57
N VAL A 14 5.51 2.48 6.68
CA VAL A 14 4.11 2.09 6.82
C VAL A 14 3.32 3.34 7.14
N ILE A 15 2.24 3.56 6.42
CA ILE A 15 1.33 4.68 6.66
C ILE A 15 0.24 4.19 7.60
N SER A 16 -0.08 4.93 8.66
CA SER A 16 -1.19 4.54 9.53
C SER A 16 -2.53 4.63 8.80
N LEU A 17 -3.45 3.75 9.16
CA LEU A 17 -4.81 3.76 8.58
C LEU A 17 -5.54 5.08 8.89
N ASP A 18 -5.27 5.68 10.04
CA ASP A 18 -5.86 6.96 10.44
C ASP A 18 -5.32 8.13 9.62
N ALA A 19 -4.05 8.10 9.23
CA ALA A 19 -3.48 9.09 8.32
C ALA A 19 -4.09 8.99 6.92
N TRP A 20 -4.31 7.77 6.43
CA TRP A 20 -5.04 7.54 5.18
C TRP A 20 -6.47 8.04 5.24
N GLU A 21 -7.16 7.70 6.32
CA GLU A 21 -8.54 8.12 6.55
C GLU A 21 -8.65 9.64 6.53
N ARG A 22 -7.83 10.32 7.32
CA ARG A 22 -7.77 11.79 7.37
C ARG A 22 -7.43 12.38 6.00
N TYR A 23 -6.45 11.83 5.30
CA TYR A 23 -6.03 12.32 3.99
C TYR A 23 -7.17 12.22 2.96
N LEU A 24 -7.85 11.08 2.88
CA LEU A 24 -8.92 10.85 1.91
C LEU A 24 -10.22 11.56 2.28
N SER A 25 -10.67 11.44 3.53
CA SER A 25 -11.94 12.02 3.97
C SER A 25 -11.86 13.54 4.13
N HIS A 26 -10.93 14.05 4.94
CA HIS A 26 -10.83 15.48 5.22
C HIS A 26 -10.09 16.23 4.11
N GLY A 27 -9.09 15.61 3.49
CA GLY A 27 -8.31 16.22 2.41
C GLY A 27 -9.09 16.27 1.09
N HIS A 28 -9.68 15.13 0.68
CA HIS A 28 -10.33 14.99 -0.63
C HIS A 28 -11.86 14.95 -0.57
N GLY A 29 -12.47 14.91 0.63
CA GLY A 29 -13.93 14.83 0.77
C GLY A 29 -14.50 13.47 0.37
N ILE A 30 -13.67 12.43 0.29
CA ILE A 30 -14.09 11.08 -0.09
C ILE A 30 -14.82 10.45 1.09
N ARG A 31 -16.05 9.99 0.85
CA ARG A 31 -16.79 9.22 1.85
C ARG A 31 -16.22 7.81 1.85
N LEU A 32 -15.66 7.42 2.99
CA LEU A 32 -15.23 6.07 3.25
C LEU A 32 -16.42 5.38 3.90
N GLU A 33 -16.93 4.33 3.27
CA GLU A 33 -18.05 3.58 3.83
C GLU A 33 -17.56 2.85 5.09
N THR A 34 -17.87 3.40 6.26
CA THR A 34 -17.83 2.61 7.50
C THR A 34 -18.99 1.63 7.41
N ASN A 35 -18.67 0.39 7.02
CA ASN A 35 -19.52 -0.81 7.08
C ASN A 35 -20.82 -0.62 7.87
N ASP A 36 -21.87 -0.21 7.17
CA ASP A 36 -23.25 -0.48 7.53
C ASP A 36 -24.00 -0.78 6.21
N VAL A 37 -24.12 -2.08 5.93
CA VAL A 37 -24.93 -2.77 4.90
C VAL A 37 -24.23 -3.04 3.54
N PRO A 38 -24.27 -4.29 3.01
CA PRO A 38 -23.57 -4.70 1.79
C PRO A 38 -24.35 -4.39 0.51
N ASP A 39 -23.70 -4.67 -0.62
CA ASP A 39 -24.12 -4.52 -2.02
C ASP A 39 -23.94 -3.13 -2.65
N SER A 40 -22.76 -2.94 -3.21
CA SER A 40 -22.64 -2.27 -4.50
C SER A 40 -21.70 -3.09 -5.37
N GLU A 41 -22.30 -3.98 -6.15
CA GLU A 41 -21.66 -4.62 -7.31
C GLU A 41 -21.10 -3.55 -8.24
N GLU A 42 -19.77 -3.50 -8.37
CA GLU A 42 -19.14 -2.89 -9.54
C GLU A 42 -18.68 -4.04 -10.44
N SER A 43 -19.54 -4.31 -11.43
CA SER A 43 -19.45 -5.32 -12.48
C SER A 43 -18.05 -5.41 -13.09
N CYS A 44 -17.41 -6.58 -12.95
CA CYS A 44 -16.47 -7.08 -13.93
C CYS A 44 -17.21 -8.09 -14.80
N ASP A 45 -17.01 -7.96 -16.11
CA ASP A 45 -17.74 -8.64 -17.18
C ASP A 45 -17.88 -10.16 -16.97
N GLU A 46 -19.06 -10.64 -17.40
CA GLU A 46 -19.50 -12.03 -17.48
C GLU A 46 -18.46 -12.92 -18.17
N ASP A 47 -18.12 -14.06 -17.54
CA ASP A 47 -18.16 -15.34 -18.25
C ASP A 47 -18.21 -16.53 -17.28
N ASP A 48 -19.24 -17.34 -17.56
CA ASP A 48 -19.45 -18.74 -17.26
C ASP A 48 -19.71 -19.26 -15.83
N LYS A 49 -20.93 -19.81 -15.75
CA LYS A 49 -21.58 -20.56 -14.69
C LYS A 49 -20.74 -21.78 -14.26
N GLU A 50 -20.46 -21.88 -12.97
CA GLU A 50 -20.23 -23.17 -12.34
C GLU A 50 -21.14 -23.33 -11.11
N GLU A 51 -21.63 -24.56 -10.99
CA GLU A 51 -22.75 -25.01 -10.20
C GLU A 51 -22.51 -24.87 -8.69
N GLU A 52 -23.60 -24.56 -7.97
CA GLU A 52 -23.69 -24.58 -6.51
C GLU A 52 -23.25 -25.95 -5.97
N GLN A 53 -22.04 -26.02 -5.41
CA GLN A 53 -21.68 -27.02 -4.42
C GLN A 53 -21.77 -26.37 -3.04
N GLU A 54 -22.79 -26.76 -2.27
CA GLU A 54 -22.83 -26.63 -0.82
C GLU A 54 -21.56 -27.25 -0.23
N ASN A 55 -20.50 -26.45 -0.12
CA ASN A 55 -19.34 -26.79 0.67
C ASN A 55 -19.68 -26.47 2.12
N ASP A 56 -19.82 -27.53 2.91
CA ASP A 56 -19.83 -27.55 4.37
C ASP A 56 -18.69 -26.63 4.87
N GLU A 57 -19.02 -25.41 5.29
CA GLU A 57 -18.03 -24.44 5.78
C GLU A 57 -17.33 -25.06 6.99
N PRO A 58 -15.99 -25.16 7.00
CA PRO A 58 -15.27 -25.56 8.19
C PRO A 58 -15.58 -24.54 9.28
N SER A 59 -16.39 -24.95 10.25
CA SER A 59 -16.81 -24.11 11.37
C SER A 59 -15.58 -23.55 12.05
N THR A 60 -15.29 -22.28 11.80
CA THR A 60 -14.20 -21.58 12.47
C THR A 60 -14.52 -21.58 13.97
N PRO A 61 -13.57 -21.95 14.85
CA PRO A 61 -13.79 -21.89 16.28
C PRO A 61 -14.35 -20.52 16.65
N GLU A 62 -15.40 -20.45 17.50
CA GLU A 62 -16.02 -19.16 17.82
C GLU A 62 -15.05 -18.14 18.40
N ALA A 63 -13.95 -18.62 19.00
CA ALA A 63 -12.84 -17.82 19.51
C ALA A 63 -12.10 -17.01 18.43
N ASP A 64 -12.12 -17.46 17.16
CA ASP A 64 -11.39 -16.82 16.07
C ASP A 64 -12.24 -15.78 15.30
N LYS A 65 -13.57 -15.80 15.48
CA LYS A 65 -14.51 -14.84 14.86
C LYS A 65 -14.11 -13.37 15.05
N PRO A 66 -13.75 -12.88 16.26
CA PRO A 66 -13.36 -11.48 16.43
C PRO A 66 -12.03 -11.13 15.74
N LEU A 67 -11.05 -12.04 15.72
CA LEU A 67 -9.78 -11.85 15.01
C LEU A 67 -10.00 -11.79 13.49
N LEU A 68 -10.86 -12.67 12.96
CA LEU A 68 -11.23 -12.67 11.55
C LEU A 68 -12.00 -11.42 11.15
N ALA A 69 -12.93 -10.94 12.00
CA ALA A 69 -13.65 -9.70 11.75
C ALA A 69 -12.71 -8.49 11.72
N LYS A 70 -11.76 -8.40 12.67
CA LYS A 70 -10.72 -7.36 12.70
C LYS A 70 -9.85 -7.42 11.44
N GLN A 71 -9.41 -8.62 11.06
CA GLN A 71 -8.63 -8.84 9.85
C GLN A 71 -9.37 -8.40 8.58
N ARG A 72 -10.65 -8.77 8.43
CA ARG A 72 -11.49 -8.35 7.30
C ARG A 72 -11.62 -6.82 7.25
N SER A 73 -11.99 -6.19 8.37
CA SER A 73 -12.11 -4.73 8.46
C SER A 73 -10.83 -3.99 8.07
N ILE A 74 -9.65 -4.49 8.47
CA ILE A 74 -8.36 -3.90 8.08
C ILE A 74 -8.13 -4.07 6.57
N SER A 75 -8.38 -5.26 6.04
CA SER A 75 -8.23 -5.56 4.61
C SER A 75 -9.13 -4.66 3.76
N ASP A 76 -10.39 -4.47 4.16
CA ASP A 76 -11.37 -3.65 3.44
C ASP A 76 -10.91 -2.19 3.39
N ARG A 77 -10.54 -1.60 4.55
CA ARG A 77 -9.98 -0.24 4.62
C ARG A 77 -8.76 -0.07 3.73
N VAL A 78 -7.83 -1.02 3.73
CA VAL A 78 -6.64 -0.97 2.88
C VAL A 78 -7.01 -1.01 1.40
N SER A 79 -7.98 -1.84 1.02
CA SER A 79 -8.45 -1.93 -0.37
C SER A 79 -9.09 -0.61 -0.82
N ASP A 80 -9.95 -0.02 0.02
CA ASP A 80 -10.61 1.27 -0.24
C ASP A 80 -9.59 2.40 -0.38
N TYR A 81 -8.63 2.47 0.54
CA TYR A 81 -7.60 3.51 0.50
C TYR A 81 -6.75 3.41 -0.76
N ARG A 82 -6.36 2.18 -1.11
CA ARG A 82 -5.61 1.90 -2.34
C ARG A 82 -6.41 2.29 -3.58
N GLY A 83 -7.69 1.93 -3.64
CA GLY A 83 -8.58 2.24 -4.76
C GLY A 83 -8.76 3.74 -4.94
N ASN A 84 -9.14 4.43 -3.87
CA ASN A 84 -9.35 5.89 -3.87
C ASN A 84 -8.07 6.66 -4.20
N PHE A 85 -6.95 6.31 -3.58
CA PHE A 85 -5.66 6.94 -3.89
C PHE A 85 -5.25 6.73 -5.35
N ARG A 86 -5.53 5.55 -5.90
CA ARG A 86 -5.27 5.27 -7.32
C ARG A 86 -6.16 6.09 -8.24
N GLY A 87 -7.41 6.33 -7.86
CA GLY A 87 -8.31 7.26 -8.55
C GLY A 87 -7.72 8.68 -8.60
N LEU A 88 -7.28 9.20 -7.46
CA LEU A 88 -6.61 10.51 -7.36
C LEU A 88 -5.33 10.57 -8.21
N TYR A 89 -4.49 9.53 -8.14
CA TYR A 89 -3.29 9.40 -8.96
C TYR A 89 -3.63 9.50 -10.45
N ARG A 90 -4.64 8.78 -10.94
CA ARG A 90 -5.01 8.78 -12.37
C ARG A 90 -5.49 10.15 -12.87
N GLN A 91 -6.14 10.93 -11.99
CA GLN A 91 -6.61 12.29 -12.28
C GLN A 91 -5.50 13.34 -12.21
N ALA A 92 -4.34 13.02 -11.61
CA ALA A 92 -3.21 13.92 -11.52
C ALA A 92 -2.55 14.17 -12.89
N SER A 93 -1.81 15.28 -13.00
CA SER A 93 -1.07 15.60 -14.23
C SER A 93 0.02 14.54 -14.50
N PRO A 94 0.44 14.34 -15.76
CA PRO A 94 1.51 13.40 -16.10
C PRO A 94 2.79 13.59 -15.27
N GLU A 95 3.16 14.84 -14.99
CA GLU A 95 4.36 15.20 -14.24
C GLU A 95 4.26 14.80 -12.76
N VAL A 96 3.07 14.90 -12.17
CA VAL A 96 2.81 14.42 -10.80
C VAL A 96 2.80 12.90 -10.78
N ARG A 97 2.12 12.25 -11.74
CA ARG A 97 2.08 10.78 -11.82
C ARG A 97 3.45 10.14 -11.97
N ALA A 98 4.35 10.77 -12.72
CA ALA A 98 5.73 10.29 -12.85
C ALA A 98 6.53 10.35 -11.53
N ARG A 99 6.18 11.26 -10.62
CA ARG A 99 6.90 11.51 -9.37
C ARG A 99 6.21 10.91 -8.14
N LEU A 100 4.92 10.61 -8.24
CA LEU A 100 4.14 10.03 -7.16
C LEU A 100 4.27 8.50 -7.13
N VAL A 101 4.89 7.99 -6.07
CA VAL A 101 5.00 6.55 -5.83
C VAL A 101 3.65 6.00 -5.37
N LEU A 102 3.14 4.94 -6.01
CA LEU A 102 1.97 4.24 -5.49
C LEU A 102 2.36 3.36 -4.30
N PRO A 103 1.59 3.40 -3.19
CA PRO A 103 1.85 2.54 -2.05
C PRO A 103 1.78 1.06 -2.43
N HIS A 104 2.69 0.28 -1.87
CA HIS A 104 2.69 -1.18 -1.93
C HIS A 104 1.80 -1.72 -0.81
N THR A 105 1.26 -2.90 -0.99
CA THR A 105 0.62 -3.61 0.11
C THR A 105 1.61 -4.59 0.72
N PHE A 106 1.54 -4.81 2.02
CA PHE A 106 2.22 -5.94 2.66
C PHE A 106 1.26 -6.63 3.61
N ALA A 107 1.56 -7.89 3.93
CA ALA A 107 0.90 -8.63 4.98
C ALA A 107 1.94 -9.09 6.00
N ARG A 108 1.62 -8.98 7.29
CA ARG A 108 2.42 -9.56 8.38
C ARG A 108 1.51 -10.21 9.41
N ILE A 109 2.03 -11.18 10.15
CA ILE A 109 1.29 -11.79 11.26
C ILE A 109 1.57 -10.97 12.51
N ILE A 110 0.52 -10.55 13.20
CA ILE A 110 0.56 -9.81 14.47
C ILE A 110 -0.11 -10.65 15.54
N GLU A 111 0.50 -10.69 16.73
CA GLU A 111 -0.13 -11.23 17.93
C GLU A 111 -1.01 -10.15 18.55
N ASP A 112 -2.29 -10.45 18.74
CA ASP A 112 -3.24 -9.58 19.43
C ASP A 112 -3.30 -9.97 20.91
N ALA A 113 -2.78 -9.11 21.77
CA ALA A 113 -2.72 -9.36 23.21
C ALA A 113 -4.11 -9.30 23.88
N GLU A 114 -5.08 -8.60 23.29
CA GLU A 114 -6.43 -8.44 23.85
C GLU A 114 -7.34 -9.59 23.46
N LEU A 115 -7.26 -10.01 22.20
CA LEU A 115 -8.07 -11.09 21.64
C LEU A 115 -7.43 -12.47 21.81
N GLY A 116 -6.16 -12.55 22.22
CA GLY A 116 -5.49 -13.80 22.54
C GLY A 116 -5.31 -14.70 21.32
N GLY A 117 -4.59 -14.21 20.30
CA GLY A 117 -4.31 -14.99 19.09
C GLY A 117 -3.44 -14.22 18.10
N THR A 118 -3.35 -14.73 16.87
CA THR A 118 -2.64 -14.03 15.78
C THR A 118 -3.56 -13.75 14.62
N TYR A 119 -3.38 -12.61 13.97
CA TYR A 119 -4.09 -12.26 12.75
C TYR A 119 -3.11 -11.69 11.74
N HIS A 120 -3.49 -11.74 10.47
CA HIS A 120 -2.71 -11.08 9.45
C HIS A 120 -3.12 -9.60 9.39
N GLU A 121 -2.14 -8.70 9.42
CA GLU A 121 -2.33 -7.26 9.24
C GLU A 121 -1.90 -6.89 7.84
N TRP A 122 -2.82 -6.25 7.10
CA TRP A 122 -2.54 -5.62 5.83
C TRP A 122 -2.34 -4.13 6.05
N ASN A 123 -1.37 -3.54 5.36
CA ASN A 123 -1.24 -2.09 5.34
C ASN A 123 -0.51 -1.61 4.08
N LEU A 124 -0.48 -0.30 3.91
CA LEU A 124 0.16 0.40 2.80
C LEU A 124 1.57 0.85 3.19
N PHE A 125 2.51 0.57 2.29
CA PHE A 125 3.94 0.74 2.49
C PHE A 125 4.56 1.53 1.33
N ILE A 126 5.31 2.58 1.67
CA ILE A 126 6.11 3.34 0.69
C ILE A 126 7.54 2.82 0.72
N PRO A 127 8.00 2.07 -0.29
CA PRO A 127 9.38 1.62 -0.35
C PRO A 127 10.30 2.80 -0.59
N THR A 128 11.32 2.95 0.25
CA THR A 128 12.32 4.01 0.10
C THR A 128 13.72 3.48 -0.13
N SER A 129 14.02 2.22 0.16
CA SER A 129 15.32 1.64 -0.19
C SER A 129 15.34 0.11 -0.20
N TRP A 130 16.39 -0.43 -0.81
CA TRP A 130 16.74 -1.84 -0.73
C TRP A 130 17.83 -2.04 0.31
N SER A 131 17.72 -3.09 1.11
CA SER A 131 18.70 -3.41 2.15
C SER A 131 19.01 -4.90 2.18
N GLY A 132 20.30 -5.24 2.25
CA GLY A 132 20.71 -6.57 2.66
C GLY A 132 20.32 -6.85 4.12
N ALA A 133 20.23 -8.11 4.52
CA ALA A 133 19.78 -8.51 5.86
C ALA A 133 20.53 -7.81 7.03
N SER A 134 21.80 -7.42 6.83
CA SER A 134 22.62 -6.69 7.81
C SER A 134 22.60 -5.16 7.67
N MET A 135 22.12 -4.61 6.56
CA MET A 135 22.03 -3.17 6.33
C MET A 135 20.78 -2.60 7.04
N ARG A 136 20.88 -1.35 7.52
CA ARG A 136 19.79 -0.57 8.14
C ARG A 136 19.27 -1.04 9.51
N LYS A 137 20.04 -1.84 10.28
CA LYS A 137 19.74 -2.11 11.71
C LYS A 137 19.63 -0.83 12.57
N LYS A 138 20.20 0.29 12.12
CA LYS A 138 20.21 1.59 12.80
C LYS A 138 19.02 2.51 12.43
N GLY A 139 18.05 2.02 11.66
CA GLY A 139 16.87 2.80 11.23
C GLY A 139 17.05 3.56 9.90
N GLN A 140 16.19 4.54 9.67
CA GLN A 140 16.12 5.32 8.43
C GLN A 140 17.38 6.15 8.16
N GLY A 141 17.81 6.25 6.90
CA GLY A 141 18.87 7.16 6.48
C GLY A 141 18.36 8.39 5.71
N ASP A 142 19.27 9.27 5.30
CA ASP A 142 18.91 10.52 4.62
C ASP A 142 18.17 10.28 3.30
N VAL A 143 18.60 9.29 2.51
CA VAL A 143 17.90 8.88 1.28
C VAL A 143 16.46 8.45 1.56
N ASP A 144 16.20 7.78 2.69
CA ASP A 144 14.85 7.35 3.05
C ASP A 144 13.98 8.56 3.40
N ARG A 145 14.52 9.52 4.15
CA ARG A 145 13.85 10.79 4.49
C ARG A 145 13.54 11.63 3.25
N THR A 146 14.48 11.73 2.32
CA THR A 146 14.26 12.47 1.07
C THR A 146 13.17 11.83 0.22
N ARG A 147 13.16 10.50 0.08
CA ARG A 147 12.16 9.80 -0.74
C ARG A 147 10.76 9.87 -0.14
N ILE A 148 10.62 9.68 1.17
CA ILE A 148 9.31 9.82 1.81
C ILE A 148 8.82 11.26 1.79
N GLN A 149 9.71 12.25 1.94
CA GLN A 149 9.32 13.66 1.80
C GLN A 149 8.83 13.97 0.39
N ALA A 150 9.52 13.46 -0.64
CA ALA A 150 9.06 13.61 -2.03
C ALA A 150 7.68 12.98 -2.25
N PHE A 151 7.41 11.80 -1.67
CA PHE A 151 6.07 11.20 -1.69
C PHE A 151 5.04 12.11 -1.02
N ILE A 152 5.34 12.62 0.18
CA ILE A 152 4.44 13.50 0.94
C ILE A 152 4.13 14.78 0.16
N ASP A 153 5.13 15.41 -0.44
CA ASP A 153 4.98 16.65 -1.20
C ASP A 153 4.08 16.45 -2.42
N GLU A 154 4.32 15.39 -3.20
CA GLU A 154 3.51 15.08 -4.38
C GLU A 154 2.09 14.62 -4.01
N ALA A 155 1.94 13.80 -2.96
CA ALA A 155 0.63 13.37 -2.47
C ALA A 155 -0.18 14.56 -1.94
N ASN A 156 0.38 15.36 -1.02
CA ASN A 156 -0.30 16.55 -0.50
C ASN A 156 -0.62 17.58 -1.59
N GLY A 157 0.21 17.64 -2.65
CA GLY A 157 -0.05 18.43 -3.85
C GLY A 157 -1.37 18.08 -4.55
N LEU A 158 -1.89 16.86 -4.40
CA LEU A 158 -3.18 16.46 -4.93
C LEU A 158 -4.36 17.14 -4.21
N ILE A 159 -4.19 17.55 -2.95
CA ILE A 159 -5.21 18.31 -2.22
C ILE A 159 -5.17 19.75 -2.73
N LYS A 160 -6.18 20.17 -3.49
CA LYS A 160 -6.21 21.49 -4.15
C LYS A 160 -6.32 22.65 -3.16
N ASP A 161 -7.11 22.47 -2.10
CA ASP A 161 -7.34 23.50 -1.09
C ASP A 161 -6.20 23.54 -0.06
N ALA A 162 -5.58 24.71 0.12
CA ALA A 162 -4.42 24.85 0.98
C ALA A 162 -4.74 24.63 2.47
N ALA A 163 -5.91 25.07 2.95
CA ALA A 163 -6.30 24.90 4.35
C ALA A 163 -6.58 23.42 4.66
N ARG A 164 -7.27 22.71 3.76
CA ARG A 164 -7.46 21.26 3.85
C ARG A 164 -6.14 20.52 3.76
N ARG A 165 -5.23 20.94 2.88
CA ARG A 165 -3.90 20.33 2.76
C ARG A 165 -3.11 20.42 4.06
N GLU A 166 -3.10 21.58 4.71
CA GLU A 166 -2.41 21.79 5.99
C GLU A 166 -3.00 20.92 7.12
N ALA A 167 -4.32 20.81 7.15
CA ALA A 167 -5.04 20.05 8.18
C ALA A 167 -4.99 18.53 7.97
N ALA A 168 -5.18 18.08 6.73
CA ALA A 168 -5.42 16.68 6.38
C ALA A 168 -4.25 16.01 5.64
N GLY A 169 -3.28 16.79 5.17
CA GLY A 169 -2.11 16.28 4.48
C GLY A 169 -1.25 15.39 5.38
N PHE A 170 -0.51 14.50 4.74
CA PHE A 170 0.48 13.65 5.38
C PHE A 170 1.61 14.49 6.01
N LYS A 171 2.08 14.09 7.19
CA LYS A 171 3.19 14.73 7.92
C LYS A 171 4.27 13.70 8.20
N LEU A 172 5.53 14.02 7.95
CA LEU A 172 6.65 13.09 8.16
C LEU A 172 6.99 12.93 9.65
N GLN A 173 6.10 12.31 10.40
CA GLN A 173 6.24 12.02 11.83
C GLN A 173 5.28 10.91 12.24
N GLU A 174 5.49 10.35 13.42
CA GLU A 174 4.46 9.51 14.04
C GLU A 174 3.24 10.37 14.42
N PRO A 175 2.01 9.83 14.32
CA PRO A 175 1.68 8.45 13.94
C PRO A 175 1.47 8.25 12.43
N ASP A 176 1.66 9.26 11.58
CA ASP A 176 1.37 9.16 10.14
C ASP A 176 2.25 8.13 9.45
N PHE A 177 3.54 8.10 9.78
CA PHE A 177 4.51 7.17 9.18
C PHE A 177 5.36 6.48 10.25
N ALA A 178 5.49 5.16 10.11
CA ALA A 178 6.41 4.34 10.89
C ALA A 178 7.44 3.69 9.96
N PHE A 179 8.73 3.89 10.23
CA PHE A 179 9.78 3.24 9.46
C PHE A 179 9.78 1.73 9.72
N ALA A 180 9.74 0.94 8.66
CA ALA A 180 9.68 -0.51 8.74
C ALA A 180 10.60 -1.17 7.71
N ARG A 181 10.90 -2.44 7.98
CA ARG A 181 11.66 -3.30 7.09
C ARG A 181 10.95 -4.64 6.93
N PHE A 182 10.64 -4.99 5.68
CA PHE A 182 9.97 -6.25 5.36
C PHE A 182 10.83 -7.10 4.42
N PRO A 183 10.71 -8.44 4.50
CA PRO A 183 11.21 -9.30 3.43
C PRO A 183 10.56 -8.90 2.10
N ASP A 184 11.31 -8.93 0.99
CA ASP A 184 10.80 -8.52 -0.32
C ASP A 184 9.58 -9.36 -0.75
N TRP A 185 9.55 -10.65 -0.37
CA TRP A 185 8.44 -11.56 -0.67
C TRP A 185 7.14 -11.22 0.09
N ALA A 186 7.22 -10.48 1.19
CA ALA A 186 6.03 -10.08 1.97
C ALA A 186 5.36 -8.81 1.41
N ILE A 187 5.98 -8.18 0.41
CA ILE A 187 5.49 -6.94 -0.20
C ILE A 187 4.92 -7.25 -1.58
N THR A 188 3.67 -6.88 -1.78
CA THR A 188 3.00 -6.91 -3.07
C THR A 188 3.09 -5.53 -3.71
N ARG A 189 3.73 -5.47 -4.88
CA ARG A 189 3.86 -4.24 -5.68
C ARG A 189 2.51 -3.86 -6.28
N PRO A 190 2.20 -2.56 -6.43
CA PRO A 190 1.00 -2.18 -7.15
C PRO A 190 1.18 -2.52 -8.63
N LEU A 191 0.22 -3.24 -9.20
CA LEU A 191 0.19 -3.53 -10.63
C LEU A 191 -0.13 -2.23 -11.38
N LEU A 192 0.70 -1.82 -12.33
CA LEU A 192 0.43 -0.70 -13.22
C LEU A 192 -0.34 -1.17 -14.46
N SER A 193 -1.24 -0.34 -14.99
CA SER A 193 -1.78 -0.57 -16.34
C SER A 193 -0.71 -0.31 -17.40
N ASP A 194 -0.87 -0.84 -18.61
CA ASP A 194 0.08 -0.62 -19.72
C ASP A 194 0.35 0.86 -19.98
N LYS A 195 -0.70 1.69 -19.88
CA LYS A 195 -0.59 3.14 -20.01
C LYS A 195 0.20 3.77 -18.87
N GLU A 196 -0.02 3.34 -17.63
CA GLU A 196 0.72 3.84 -16.46
C GLU A 196 2.20 3.42 -16.52
N LEU A 197 2.47 2.18 -16.92
CA LEU A 197 3.82 1.66 -17.12
C LEU A 197 4.55 2.40 -18.25
N SER A 198 3.90 2.59 -19.40
CA SER A 198 4.44 3.33 -20.54
C SER A 198 4.80 4.77 -20.15
N ASN A 199 3.92 5.48 -19.44
CA ASN A 199 4.20 6.83 -18.94
C ASN A 199 5.43 6.86 -18.03
N LEU A 200 5.56 5.87 -17.13
CA LEU A 200 6.70 5.77 -16.22
C LEU A 200 8.02 5.50 -16.97
N ILE A 201 7.98 4.64 -17.99
CA ILE A 201 9.13 4.37 -18.87
C ILE A 201 9.56 5.64 -19.61
N HIS A 202 8.61 6.40 -20.16
CA HIS A 202 8.89 7.66 -20.85
C HIS A 202 9.41 8.76 -19.92
N ALA A 203 8.98 8.78 -18.64
CA ALA A 203 9.50 9.69 -17.63
C ALA A 203 10.94 9.36 -17.18
N GLY A 204 11.46 8.20 -17.59
CA GLY A 204 12.86 7.84 -17.45
C GLY A 204 13.25 7.18 -16.11
N PRO A 205 14.52 6.78 -15.96
CA PRO A 205 15.01 5.98 -14.84
C PRO A 205 14.86 6.62 -13.45
N ASP A 206 14.89 7.95 -13.37
CA ASP A 206 14.82 8.66 -12.09
C ASP A 206 13.44 8.53 -11.44
N SER A 207 12.37 8.52 -12.25
CA SER A 207 11.01 8.25 -11.80
C SER A 207 10.90 6.86 -11.15
N MET A 208 11.53 5.85 -11.74
CA MET A 208 11.55 4.48 -11.19
C MET A 208 12.39 4.38 -9.91
N ARG A 209 13.44 5.20 -9.75
CA ARG A 209 14.27 5.22 -8.53
C ARG A 209 13.51 5.73 -7.31
N LEU A 210 12.46 6.53 -7.49
CA LEU A 210 11.59 6.98 -6.39
C LEU A 210 10.87 5.82 -5.71
N TRP A 211 10.63 4.74 -6.46
CA TRP A 211 10.01 3.50 -5.97
C TRP A 211 10.96 2.61 -5.14
N GLY A 212 12.17 3.10 -4.85
CA GLY A 212 13.14 2.38 -4.03
C GLY A 212 13.70 1.11 -4.68
N ILE A 213 13.54 0.95 -6.00
CA ILE A 213 14.11 -0.14 -6.81
C ILE A 213 14.98 0.35 -7.95
N SER A 214 15.85 -0.54 -8.43
CA SER A 214 16.52 -0.31 -9.70
C SER A 214 15.50 -0.41 -10.86
N PRO A 215 15.66 0.38 -11.93
CA PRO A 215 14.80 0.29 -13.11
C PRO A 215 14.67 -1.13 -13.68
N ARG A 216 15.76 -1.91 -13.66
CA ARG A 216 15.75 -3.29 -14.14
C ARG A 216 14.84 -4.20 -13.29
N GLU A 217 14.91 -4.07 -11.97
CA GLU A 217 14.05 -4.84 -11.06
C GLU A 217 12.60 -4.34 -11.07
N PHE A 218 12.40 -3.06 -11.36
CA PHE A 218 11.08 -2.46 -11.56
C PHE A 218 10.37 -3.10 -12.76
N LEU A 219 11.07 -3.22 -13.88
CA LEU A 219 10.49 -3.69 -15.14
C LEU A 219 10.37 -5.21 -15.25
N HIS A 220 11.12 -5.97 -14.43
CA HIS A 220 11.11 -7.43 -14.47
C HIS A 220 9.70 -8.07 -14.40
N PRO A 221 8.76 -7.64 -13.53
CA PRO A 221 7.42 -8.22 -13.47
C PRO A 221 6.51 -7.89 -14.67
N TYR A 222 6.90 -6.94 -15.51
CA TYR A 222 6.08 -6.43 -16.62
C TYR A 222 6.63 -6.81 -18.00
N MET A 223 7.83 -7.37 -18.06
CA MET A 223 8.53 -7.74 -19.30
C MET A 223 8.71 -9.25 -19.45
N SER A 224 8.10 -10.03 -18.56
CA SER A 224 8.12 -11.50 -18.55
C SER A 224 6.94 -12.09 -19.31
#